data_AF-A0A3B1BRZ5-F1
#
_entry.id   AF-A0A3B1BRZ5-F1
#
_cell.length_a   1.000
_cell.length_b   1.000
_cell.length_c   1.000
_cell.angle_alpha   90.00
_cell.angle_beta   90.00
_cell.angle_gamma   90.00
#
_symmetry.space_group_name_H-M   'P 1'
#
loop_
_entity.id
_entity.type
_entity.pdbx_description
1 polymer ?
#
loop_
_entity_poly.entity_id
_entity_poly.type
_entity_poly.pdbx_seq_one_letter_code
_entity_poly.pdbx_strand_id
1 'polypeptide(L)' 'ETHRNGKYHHLVLLVANRQGYHNLCKLVSAGYLEGYYYKPRIDKELLKEHSEGLIALSACLKGRYPRT' A
#
# COMPACT_ATOMS: atom_id res chain seq x y z
N GLU A 1 -5.85 -18.25 11.29
CA GLU A 1 -4.77 -17.92 12.26
C GLU A 1 -3.92 -16.83 11.63
N THR A 2 -3.67 -15.63 12.15
CA THR A 2 -3.82 -14.98 13.47
C THR A 2 -4.40 -13.58 13.27
N HIS A 3 -5.43 -13.20 14.04
CA HIS A 3 -5.90 -11.82 14.16
C HIS A 3 -4.82 -10.96 14.84
N ARG A 4 -3.90 -10.36 14.06
CA ARG A 4 -2.94 -9.37 14.58
C ARG A 4 -3.56 -7.97 14.51
N ASN A 5 -4.30 -7.68 15.56
CA ASN A 5 -4.59 -6.37 16.17
C ASN A 5 -3.89 -5.15 15.50
N GLY A 6 -4.66 -4.32 14.80
CA GLY A 6 -4.40 -2.88 14.55
C GLY A 6 -3.09 -2.42 13.88
N LYS A 7 -2.22 -3.30 13.39
CA LYS A 7 -0.91 -2.90 12.85
C LYS A 7 -0.95 -2.68 11.33
N TYR A 8 -0.56 -1.49 10.89
CA TYR A 8 -0.27 -1.21 9.48
C TYR A 8 1.04 -1.88 9.08
N HIS A 9 1.12 -2.35 7.83
CA HIS A 9 2.28 -3.01 7.28
C HIS A 9 2.95 -2.12 6.24
N HIS A 10 4.27 -2.23 6.11
CA HIS A 10 4.98 -1.63 5.00
C HIS A 10 4.71 -2.46 3.73
N LEU A 11 4.46 -1.76 2.62
CA LEU A 11 4.37 -2.33 1.29
C LEU A 11 5.17 -1.42 0.35
N VAL A 12 5.98 -2.01 -0.53
CA VAL A 12 6.69 -1.25 -1.55
C VAL A 12 5.99 -1.47 -2.87
N LEU A 13 5.67 -0.38 -3.56
CA LEU A 13 5.04 -0.38 -4.87
C LEU A 13 6.01 0.25 -5.88
N LEU A 14 6.29 -0.46 -6.97
CA LEU A 14 7.05 0.04 -8.11
C LEU A 14 6.09 0.33 -9.26
N VAL A 15 6.36 1.41 -9.99
CA VAL A 15 5.58 1.80 -11.16
C VAL A 15 6.14 1.09 -12.39
N ALA A 16 5.32 0.26 -13.04
CA ALA A 16 5.72 -0.47 -14.25
C ALA A 16 5.47 0.34 -15.54
N ASN A 17 4.49 1.25 -15.53
CA ASN A 17 4.10 2.03 -16.70
C ASN A 17 3.38 3.34 -16.32
N ARG A 18 2.97 4.12 -17.32
CA ARG A 18 2.27 5.41 -17.12
C ARG A 18 0.95 5.29 -16.37
N GLN A 19 0.18 4.22 -16.61
CA GLN A 19 -1.06 3.98 -15.86
C GLN A 19 -0.77 3.71 -14.39
N GLY A 20 0.28 2.94 -14.11
CA GLY A 20 0.79 2.70 -12.76
C GLY A 20 1.20 4.00 -12.04
N TYR A 21 1.83 4.94 -12.74
CA TYR A 21 2.17 6.25 -12.15
C TYR A 21 0.91 7.01 -11.72
N HIS A 22 -0.09 7.07 -12.60
CA HIS A 22 -1.35 7.75 -12.30
C HIS A 22 -2.08 7.09 -11.13
N ASN A 23 -2.09 5.76 -11.09
CA ASN A 23 -2.65 4.98 -9.99
C ASN A 23 -1.90 5.21 -8.68
N LEU A 24 -0.56 5.27 -8.71
CA LEU A 24 0.24 5.59 -7.53
C LEU A 24 -0.08 6.99 -7.00
N CYS A 25 -0.21 7.99 -7.88
CA CYS A 25 -0.61 9.34 -7.48
C CYS A 25 -1.98 9.36 -6.78
N LYS A 26 -2.97 8.63 -7.32
CA LYS A 26 -4.29 8.48 -6.68
C LYS A 26 -4.18 7.87 -5.28
N LEU A 27 -3.42 6.78 -5.15
CA LEU A 27 -3.20 6.09 -3.88
C LEU A 27 -2.53 7.00 -2.84
N VAL A 28 -1.52 7.76 -3.24
CA VAL A 28 -0.85 8.72 -2.34
C VAL A 28 -1.83 9.81 -1.91
N SER A 29 -2.53 10.44 -2.86
CA SER A 29 -3.50 11.49 -2.55
C SER A 29 -4.60 11.01 -1.60
N ALA A 30 -5.23 9.86 -1.89
CA ALA A 30 -6.24 9.26 -1.02
C ALA A 30 -5.68 8.92 0.38
N GLY A 31 -4.43 8.43 0.45
CA GLY A 31 -3.76 8.17 1.72
C GLY A 31 -3.60 9.43 2.59
N TYR A 32 -3.42 10.61 1.99
CA TYR A 32 -3.36 11.89 2.69
C TYR A 32 -4.72 12.51 3.00
N LEU A 33 -5.70 12.37 2.09
CA LEU A 33 -7.02 13.00 2.25
C LEU A 33 -7.94 12.19 3.17
N GLU A 34 -7.93 10.86 3.03
CA GLU A 34 -8.92 9.98 3.67
C GLU A 34 -8.26 9.05 4.69
N GLY A 35 -7.03 8.60 4.43
CA GLY A 35 -6.32 7.62 5.26
C GLY A 35 -5.47 8.19 6.40
N TYR A 36 -5.43 9.51 6.55
CA TYR A 36 -4.51 10.20 7.45
C TYR A 36 -4.98 10.14 8.91
N TYR A 37 -4.12 9.59 9.78
CA TYR A 37 -4.31 9.63 11.24
C TYR A 37 -3.04 10.17 11.90
N TYR A 38 -1.95 9.41 11.84
CA TYR A 38 -0.59 9.90 12.14
C TYR A 38 0.35 9.78 10.94
N LYS A 39 0.02 8.92 9.99
CA LYS A 39 0.72 8.72 8.71
C LYS A 39 -0.33 8.46 7.64
N PRO A 40 -0.09 8.87 6.38
CA PRO A 40 -0.95 8.51 5.27
C PRO A 40 -0.94 6.99 5.09
N ARG A 41 -2.11 6.39 4.94
CA ARG A 41 -2.30 4.94 4.83
C ARG A 41 -3.37 4.65 3.79
N ILE A 42 -3.26 3.52 3.12
CA ILE A 42 -4.28 3.02 2.19
C ILE A 42 -4.73 1.63 2.67
N ASP A 43 -5.99 1.30 2.43
CA ASP A 43 -6.51 -0.05 2.65
C ASP A 43 -6.27 -0.95 1.42
N LYS A 44 -6.72 -2.20 1.50
CA LYS A 44 -6.49 -3.18 0.44
C LYS A 44 -7.47 -3.02 -0.70
N GLU A 45 -8.66 -2.55 -0.41
CA GLU A 45 -9.76 -2.36 -1.34
C GLU A 45 -9.39 -1.27 -2.35
N LEU A 46 -8.93 -0.12 -1.84
CA LEU A 46 -8.42 0.98 -2.64
C LEU A 46 -7.17 0.57 -3.44
N LEU A 47 -6.24 -0.17 -2.81
CA LEU A 47 -5.07 -0.71 -3.51
C LEU A 47 -5.46 -1.64 -4.66
N LYS A 48 -6.49 -2.48 -4.48
CA LYS A 48 -6.98 -3.40 -5.51
C LYS A 48 -7.56 -2.63 -6.69
N GLU A 49 -8.35 -1.59 -6.43
CA GLU A 49 -8.95 -0.73 -7.46
C GLU A 49 -7.89 -0.01 -8.31
N HIS A 50 -6.75 0.37 -7.72
CA HIS A 50 -5.67 1.08 -8.41
C HIS A 50 -4.41 0.22 -8.58
N SER A 51 -4.54 -1.11 -8.66
CA SER A 51 -3.39 -2.02 -8.75
C SER A 51 -2.76 -2.12 -10.14
N GLU A 52 -3.49 -1.70 -11.18
CA GLU A 52 -3.00 -1.80 -12.56
C GLU A 52 -1.71 -1.00 -12.78
N GLY A 53 -0.71 -1.62 -13.41
CA GLY A 53 0.58 -0.99 -13.69
C GLY A 53 1.50 -0.85 -12.46
N LEU A 54 1.15 -1.47 -11.33
CA LEU A 54 1.97 -1.49 -10.11
C LEU A 54 2.56 -2.89 -9.86
N ILE A 55 3.80 -2.93 -9.39
CA ILE A 55 4.48 -4.15 -8.92
C ILE A 55 4.65 -4.05 -7.40
N ALA A 56 4.16 -5.04 -6.65
CA ALA A 56 4.24 -5.05 -5.20
C ALA A 56 5.37 -5.95 -4.68
N LEU A 57 6.14 -5.47 -3.71
CA LEU A 57 7.16 -6.23 -2.98
C LEU A 57 6.76 -6.41 -1.52
N SER A 58 7.24 -7.49 -0.88
CA SER A 58 6.95 -7.82 0.53
C SER A 58 7.49 -6.82 1.55
N ALA A 59 8.25 -5.80 1.09
CA ALA A 59 8.88 -4.75 1.88
C ALA A 59 9.93 -5.28 2.88
N CYS A 60 10.15 -4.54 3.98
CA CYS A 60 11.15 -4.84 5.00
C CYS A 60 10.59 -5.73 6.13
N LEU A 61 11.30 -5.82 7.27
CA LEU A 61 10.85 -6.54 8.47
C LEU A 61 9.48 -6.08 9.02
N LYS A 62 9.03 -4.87 8.65
CA LYS A 62 7.68 -4.35 8.98
C LYS A 62 6.63 -4.69 7.91
N GLY A 63 6.97 -5.53 6.94
CA GLY A 63 6.05 -6.04 5.93
C GLY A 63 4.97 -6.95 6.52
N ARG A 64 4.05 -7.40 5.65
CA ARG A 64 2.99 -8.34 6.05
C ARG A 64 3.52 -9.76 6.33
N TYR A 65 4.51 -10.19 5.55
CA TYR A 65 5.11 -11.52 5.63
C TYR A 65 6.63 -11.42 5.89
N PRO A 66 7.06 -10.89 7.04
CA PRO A 66 8.47 -10.88 7.38
C PRO A 66 8.92 -12.32 7.66
N ARG A 67 9.93 -12.81 6.93
CA ARG A 67 10.66 -14.02 7.33
C ARG A 67 11.78 -13.58 8.26
N THR A 68 11.63 -13.88 9.55
CA THR A 68 12.65 -13.76 10.60
C THR A 68 12.98 -15.15 11.10
#